data_AF-Q3MJT8-F1
#
_entry.id   AF-Q3MJT8-F1
#
_cell.length_a   1.000
_cell.length_b   1.000
_cell.length_c   1.000
_cell.angle_alpha   90.00
_cell.angle_beta   90.00
_cell.angle_gamma   90.00
#
_symmetry.space_group_name_H-M   'P 1'
#
loop_
_entity.id
_entity.type
_entity.pdbx_description
1 polymer ?
#
loop_
_entity_poly.entity_id
_entity_poly.type
_entity_poly.pdbx_seq_one_letter_code
_entity_poly.pdbx_strand_id
1 'polypeptide(L)' 'MELFTKQGWSSAYDIESSIMQIAATLVKGRARINFSATDDQYSLRRAQLSYRGLVQIHEESGWYTPPKADG' A
#
# COMPACT_ATOMS: atom_id res chain seq x y z
N MET A 1 2.48 4.32 2.72
CA MET A 1 2.32 2.87 2.49
C MET A 1 3.42 2.04 3.14
N GLU A 2 4.28 2.64 3.98
CA GLU A 2 5.40 1.95 4.61
C GLU A 2 4.97 0.79 5.52
N LEU A 3 3.75 0.86 6.08
CA LEU A 3 3.19 -0.15 6.99
C LEU A 3 3.32 -1.58 6.47
N PHE A 4 3.15 -1.80 5.16
CA PHE A 4 3.16 -3.14 4.57
C PHE A 4 4.49 -3.54 3.94
N THR A 5 5.58 -2.81 4.23
CA THR A 5 6.95 -3.29 3.94
C THR A 5 7.63 -3.80 5.19
N LYS A 6 8.76 -4.51 5.01
CA LYS A 6 9.56 -5.02 6.14
C LYS A 6 9.99 -3.90 7.10
N GLN A 7 10.22 -2.70 6.58
CA GLN A 7 10.73 -1.56 7.35
C GLN A 7 9.64 -0.83 8.13
N GLY A 8 8.39 -0.81 7.65
CA GLY A 8 7.30 -0.12 8.34
C GLY A 8 6.32 -1.04 9.08
N TRP A 9 6.36 -2.36 8.85
CA TRP A 9 5.56 -3.32 9.61
C TRP A 9 6.14 -3.52 11.02
N SER A 10 5.26 -3.57 12.01
CA SER A 10 5.59 -3.97 13.39
C SER A 10 4.54 -4.95 13.88
N SER A 11 4.96 -5.97 14.64
CA SER A 11 4.05 -6.93 15.27
C SER A 11 3.14 -6.30 16.33
N ALA A 12 3.39 -5.04 16.69
CA ALA A 12 2.54 -4.27 17.60
C ALA A 12 1.26 -3.74 16.93
N TYR A 13 1.15 -3.80 15.59
CA TYR A 13 -0.06 -3.35 14.90
C TYR A 13 -1.16 -4.40 14.95
N ASP A 14 -2.31 -4.01 15.51
CA ASP A 14 -3.51 -4.82 15.45
C ASP A 14 -4.07 -4.87 14.02
N ILE A 15 -4.67 -6.00 13.66
CA ILE A 15 -5.29 -6.19 12.35
C ILE A 15 -6.39 -5.15 12.11
N GLU A 16 -7.17 -4.82 13.13
CA GLU A 16 -8.20 -3.77 13.04
C GLU A 16 -7.61 -2.41 12.65
N SER A 17 -6.50 -2.03 13.30
CA SER A 17 -5.79 -0.78 12.97
C SER A 17 -5.25 -0.80 11.53
N SER A 18 -4.78 -1.96 11.05
CA SER A 18 -4.30 -2.14 9.67
C SER A 18 -5.43 -1.99 8.65
N ILE A 19 -6.61 -2.56 8.92
CA ILE A 19 -7.80 -2.42 8.07
C ILE A 19 -8.24 -0.95 8.00
N MET A 20 -8.32 -0.27 9.15
CA MET A 20 -8.69 1.14 9.22
C MET A 20 -7.70 2.03 8.45
N GLN A 21 -6.40 1.77 8.59
CA GLN A 21 -5.37 2.51 7.84
C GLN A 21 -5.47 2.27 6.33
N ILE A 22 -5.77 1.05 5.88
CA ILE A 22 -6.03 0.79 4.45
C ILE A 22 -7.23 1.62 3.98
N ALA A 23 -8.35 1.60 4.72
CA ALA A 23 -9.53 2.39 4.37
C ALA A 23 -9.22 3.90 4.28
N ALA A 24 -8.49 4.44 5.26
CA ALA A 24 -8.10 5.84 5.28
C ALA A 24 -7.19 6.21 4.10
N THR A 25 -6.23 5.35 3.73
CA THR A 25 -5.31 5.59 2.61
C THR A 25 -6.01 5.58 1.26
N LEU A 26 -7.04 4.73 1.06
CA LEU A 26 -7.87 4.75 -0.15
C LEU A 26 -8.62 6.09 -0.30
N VAL A 27 -9.17 6.63 0.79
CA VAL A 27 -9.85 7.93 0.79
C VAL A 27 -8.87 9.07 0.51
N LYS A 28 -7.73 9.12 1.24
CA LYS A 28 -6.67 10.13 1.03
C LYS A 28 -6.14 10.11 -0.41
N GLY A 29 -5.96 8.91 -0.97
CA GLY A 29 -5.53 8.69 -2.35
C GLY A 29 -6.61 8.92 -3.41
N ARG A 30 -7.82 9.32 -3.03
CA ARG A 30 -8.97 9.55 -3.93
C ARG A 30 -9.30 8.33 -4.79
N ALA A 31 -9.20 7.13 -4.24
CA ALA A 31 -9.50 5.89 -4.95
C ALA A 31 -10.92 5.90 -5.55
N ARG A 32 -11.09 5.23 -6.69
CA ARG A 32 -12.37 5.12 -7.43
C ARG A 32 -12.55 3.69 -7.91
N ILE A 33 -13.82 3.30 -8.06
CA ILE A 33 -14.19 2.03 -8.67
C ILE A 33 -13.99 2.16 -10.18
N ASN A 34 -13.21 1.26 -10.77
CA ASN A 34 -13.10 1.14 -12.21
C ASN A 34 -14.14 0.14 -12.73
N PHE A 35 -15.27 0.66 -13.24
CA PHE A 35 -16.35 -0.17 -13.78
C PHE A 35 -16.03 -0.82 -15.14
N SER A 36 -14.94 -0.44 -15.80
CA SER A 36 -14.49 -1.07 -17.05
C SER A 36 -13.40 -2.12 -16.84
N ALA A 37 -13.07 -2.45 -15.59
CA ALA A 37 -12.08 -3.47 -15.25
C ALA A 37 -12.60 -4.86 -15.65
N THR A 38 -11.69 -5.74 -16.07
CA THR A 38 -12.01 -7.15 -16.31
C THR A 38 -11.75 -7.98 -15.05
N ASP A 39 -12.48 -9.08 -14.88
CA ASP A 39 -12.37 -9.94 -13.69
C ASP A 39 -10.95 -10.51 -13.50
N ASP A 40 -10.19 -10.70 -14.59
CA ASP A 40 -8.82 -11.21 -14.58
C ASP A 40 -7.74 -10.14 -14.26
N GLN A 41 -8.16 -8.89 -14.01
CA GLN A 41 -7.23 -7.79 -13.73
C GLN A 41 -6.48 -8.00 -12.40
N TYR A 42 -7.16 -8.57 -11.39
CA TYR A 42 -6.60 -8.77 -10.06
C TYR A 42 -6.41 -10.26 -9.75
N SER A 43 -5.18 -10.65 -9.43
CA SER A 43 -4.86 -12.01 -8.98
C SER A 43 -3.67 -12.00 -8.03
N LEU A 44 -3.57 -13.06 -7.22
CA LEU A 44 -2.49 -13.21 -6.23
C LEU A 44 -1.10 -13.10 -6.88
N ARG A 45 -0.90 -13.77 -8.02
CA ARG A 45 0.38 -13.76 -8.75
C ARG A 45 0.76 -12.35 -9.20
N ARG A 46 -0.17 -11.58 -9.75
CA ARG A 46 0.09 -10.20 -10.20
C ARG A 46 0.41 -9.29 -9.03
N ALA A 47 -0.38 -9.36 -7.95
CA ALA A 47 -0.15 -8.58 -6.74
C ALA A 47 1.22 -8.86 -6.11
N GLN A 48 1.62 -10.14 -6.00
CA GLN A 48 2.93 -10.53 -5.48
C GLN A 48 4.09 -10.00 -6.34
N LEU A 49 3.96 -10.07 -7.67
CA LEU A 49 4.97 -9.53 -8.60
C LEU A 49 5.12 -8.01 -8.45
N SER A 50 3.99 -7.29 -8.44
CA SER A 50 4.01 -5.83 -8.22
C SER A 50 4.62 -5.45 -6.87
N TYR A 51 4.27 -6.17 -5.79
CA TYR A 51 4.84 -5.92 -4.46
C TYR A 51 6.36 -6.13 -4.43
N ARG A 52 6.87 -7.23 -5.02
CA ARG A 52 8.32 -7.49 -5.08
C ARG A 52 9.08 -6.39 -5.79
N GLY A 53 8.56 -5.91 -6.93
CA GLY A 53 9.18 -4.82 -7.67
C GLY A 53 9.20 -3.51 -6.88
N LEU A 54 8.10 -3.17 -6.21
CA LEU A 54 8.01 -1.98 -5.36
C LEU A 54 9.01 -2.03 -4.19
N VAL A 55 9.11 -3.17 -3.50
CA VAL A 55 10.03 -3.34 -2.38
C VAL A 55 11.49 -3.22 -2.83
N GLN A 56 11.85 -3.80 -3.98
CA GLN A 56 13.21 -3.70 -4.50
C GLN A 56 13.61 -2.24 -4.77
N ILE A 57 12.76 -1.49 -5.49
CA ILE A 57 13.02 -0.07 -5.78
C ILE A 57 13.11 0.74 -4.49
N HIS A 58 12.24 0.44 -3.52
CA HIS A 58 12.24 1.11 -2.23
C HIS A 58 13.52 0.82 -1.42
N GLU A 59 14.01 -0.42 -1.42
CA GLU A 59 15.26 -0.78 -0.74
C GLU A 59 16.46 -0.02 -1.33
N GLU A 60 16.43 0.31 -2.62
CA GLU A 60 17.47 1.07 -3.31
C GLU A 60 17.35 2.59 -3.11
N SER A 61 16.13 3.14 -3.11
CA SER A 61 15.88 4.60 -3.20
C SER A 61 15.25 5.25 -1.96
N GLY A 62 14.76 4.46 -1.00
CA GLY A 62 14.01 4.92 0.16
C GLY A 62 12.56 5.36 -0.13
N TRP A 63 11.76 5.55 0.92
CA TRP A 63 10.37 6.00 0.80
C TRP A 63 10.30 7.52 0.71
N TYR A 64 9.35 8.02 -0.10
CA TYR A 64 9.00 9.43 -0.09
C TYR A 64 8.31 9.78 1.23
N THR A 65 8.94 10.63 2.04
CA THR A 65 8.36 11.21 3.26
C THR A 65 7.54 12.45 2.89
N PRO A 66 6.20 12.44 3.03
CA PRO A 66 5.39 13.62 2.76
C PRO A 66 5.70 14.76 3.74
N PRO A 67 5.57 16.03 3.33
CA PRO A 67 5.73 17.18 4.21
C PRO A 67 4.75 17.15 5.39
N LYS A 68 5.18 17.68 6.56
CA LYS A 68 4.43 17.66 7.83
C LYS A 68 3.04 18.30 7.80
N ALA A 69 2.71 19.06 6.75
CA ALA A 69 1.43 19.75 6.62
C ALA A 69 0.25 18.85 6.21
N ASP A 70 0.51 17.61 5.77
CA ASP A 70 -0.51 16.65 5.30
C ASP A 70 -0.92 15.61 6.38
N GLY A 71 -0.65 15.91 7.66
CA GLY A 71 -0.88 15.05 8.83
C GLY A 71 -2.19 15.35 9.55
#